data_AF-A0A3N8KQW0-F1
#
_entry.id   AF-A0A3N8KQW0-F1
#
_cell.length_a   1.000
_cell.length_b   1.000
_cell.length_c   1.000
_cell.angle_alpha   90.00
_cell.angle_beta   90.00
_cell.angle_gamma   90.00
#
_symmetry.space_group_name_H-M   'P 1'
#
loop_
_entity.id
_entity.type
_entity.pdbx_description
1 polymer ?
#
loop_
_entity_poly.entity_id
_entity_poly.type
_entity_poly.pdbx_seq_one_letter_code
_entity_poly.pdbx_strand_id
1 'polypeptide(L)'
;MDCNEARELLGADVDRELSAPDALRIQHHVDACDACRHERDRIVALGQAVRQAKYHRAPDALRARIIAGLPPAPDAPRAARREPGWLERLGLRGARGPAGGSAGALPRPRAVALPGLGWGVALMIALAAGAGMTLSAHRAQTDRTVDELVASHVRAGLSARDIDVISTDRHTVKPWFNGRLDYTPPVVDLTASGFVLAGGRLDYVGQRRIAVLVYRYRQHVIDVYVRPAGQGAASTPFATVSQGYSLDRWDAAGMTWWAVTDAEPSALAAFRSALDARLGAPRIE
;
A
#
# COMPACT_ATOMS: atom_id res chain seq x y z
N MET A 1 -1.00 26.69 21.14
CA MET A 1 -1.47 25.31 20.94
C MET A 1 -2.81 25.18 21.62
N ASP A 2 -3.84 24.90 20.84
CA ASP A 2 -5.16 24.59 21.36
C ASP A 2 -5.31 23.09 21.68
N CYS A 3 -6.44 22.70 22.28
CA CYS A 3 -6.66 21.31 22.68
C CYS A 3 -6.83 20.35 21.49
N ASN A 4 -7.25 20.82 20.31
CA ASN A 4 -7.41 19.97 19.14
C ASN A 4 -6.03 19.63 18.55
N GLU A 5 -5.19 20.64 18.35
CA GLU A 5 -3.79 20.47 17.94
C GLU A 5 -3.03 19.59 18.93
N ALA A 6 -3.27 19.78 20.24
CA ALA A 6 -2.65 18.95 21.26
C ALA A 6 -3.08 17.48 21.14
N ARG A 7 -4.39 17.21 21.01
CA ARG A 7 -4.94 15.84 20.91
C ARG A 7 -4.39 15.06 19.72
N GLU A 8 -4.17 15.71 18.58
CA GLU A 8 -3.57 15.08 17.39
C GLU A 8 -2.12 14.62 17.63
N LEU A 9 -1.38 15.32 18.50
CA LEU A 9 0.04 15.06 18.76
C LEU A 9 0.30 14.19 20.00
N LEU A 10 -0.71 13.95 20.85
CA LEU A 10 -0.55 13.17 22.10
C LEU A 10 -0.02 11.75 21.87
N GLY A 11 -0.46 11.07 20.81
CA GLY A 11 0.02 9.72 20.49
C GLY A 11 1.51 9.72 20.14
N ALA A 12 1.92 10.64 19.28
CA ALA A 12 3.33 10.80 18.90
C ALA A 12 4.21 11.26 20.08
N ASP A 13 3.68 12.07 21.02
CA ASP A 13 4.38 12.42 22.27
C ASP A 13 4.65 11.16 23.12
N VAL A 14 3.63 10.32 23.31
CA VAL A 14 3.74 9.08 24.08
C VAL A 14 4.75 8.11 23.47
N ASP A 15 4.79 8.03 22.13
CA ASP A 15 5.72 7.16 21.40
C ASP A 15 7.13 7.77 21.23
N ARG A 16 7.36 9.02 21.67
CA ARG A 16 8.61 9.79 21.52
C ARG A 16 9.03 10.06 20.07
N GLU A 17 8.05 10.21 19.19
CA GLU A 17 8.26 10.48 17.76
C GLU A 17 8.19 11.98 17.43
N LEU A 18 7.89 12.84 18.41
CA LEU A 18 7.86 14.29 18.21
C LEU A 18 9.25 14.91 18.13
N SER A 19 9.35 15.98 17.34
CA SER A 19 10.53 16.85 17.36
C SER A 19 10.67 17.51 18.74
N ALA A 20 11.91 17.82 19.16
CA ALA A 20 12.17 18.49 20.45
C ALA A 20 11.31 19.76 20.68
N PRO A 21 11.11 20.68 19.71
CA PRO A 21 10.26 21.85 19.92
C PRO A 21 8.75 21.52 20.00
N ASP A 22 8.28 20.47 19.33
CA ASP A 22 6.87 20.03 19.43
C ASP A 22 6.59 19.36 20.77
N ALA A 23 7.50 18.50 21.23
CA ALA A 23 7.41 17.83 22.53
C ALA A 23 7.32 18.86 23.67
N LEU A 24 8.13 19.92 23.64
CA LEU A 24 8.08 20.97 24.65
C LEU A 24 6.74 21.74 24.64
N ARG A 25 6.21 22.04 23.45
CA ARG A 25 4.89 22.71 23.30
C ARG A 25 3.76 21.85 23.85
N ILE A 26 3.77 20.55 23.56
CA ILE A 26 2.79 19.59 24.06
C ILE A 26 2.89 19.47 25.58
N GLN A 27 4.11 19.36 26.12
CA GLN A 27 4.30 19.22 27.55
C GLN A 27 3.79 20.45 28.31
N HIS A 28 4.10 21.66 27.84
CA HIS A 28 3.56 22.89 28.42
C HIS A 28 2.02 22.93 28.36
N HIS A 29 1.40 22.45 27.28
CA HIS A 29 -0.06 22.41 27.17
C HIS A 29 -0.69 21.38 28.12
N VAL A 30 -0.14 20.17 28.16
CA VAL A 30 -0.59 19.09 29.06
C VAL A 30 -0.46 19.51 30.52
N ASP A 31 0.59 20.27 30.87
CA ASP A 31 0.77 20.81 32.22
C ASP A 31 -0.28 21.84 32.62
N ALA A 32 -0.90 22.53 31.66
CA ALA A 32 -1.92 23.55 31.90
C ALA A 32 -3.36 23.08 31.65
N CYS A 33 -3.59 21.90 31.05
CA CYS A 33 -4.92 21.44 30.63
C CYS A 33 -5.24 20.03 31.14
N ASP A 34 -6.19 19.92 32.07
CA ASP A 34 -6.60 18.64 32.66
C ASP A 34 -7.24 17.68 31.65
N ALA A 35 -7.99 18.19 30.67
CA ALA A 35 -8.61 17.37 29.64
C ALA A 35 -7.57 16.66 28.76
N CYS A 36 -6.53 17.38 28.34
CA CYS A 36 -5.43 16.83 27.55
C CYS A 36 -4.53 15.92 28.39
N ARG A 37 -4.35 16.22 29.68
CA ARG A 37 -3.65 15.32 30.61
C ARG A 37 -4.35 13.97 30.75
N HIS A 38 -5.67 14.00 30.98
CA HIS A 38 -6.46 12.78 31.10
C HIS A 38 -6.46 11.94 29.82
N GLU A 39 -6.50 12.59 28.65
CA GLU A 39 -6.40 11.90 27.37
C GLU A 39 -5.04 11.21 27.19
N ARG A 40 -3.94 11.90 27.54
CA ARG A 40 -2.60 11.33 27.50
C ARG A 40 -2.47 10.12 28.41
N ASP A 41 -3.01 10.20 29.63
CA ASP A 41 -3.00 9.09 30.58
C ASP A 41 -3.78 7.87 30.06
N ARG A 42 -4.91 8.09 29.36
CA ARG A 42 -5.66 7.02 28.68
C ARG A 42 -4.83 6.31 27.62
N ILE A 43 -4.09 7.06 26.79
CA ILE A 43 -3.22 6.49 25.75
C ILE A 43 -2.11 5.65 26.39
N VAL A 44 -1.47 6.16 27.44
CA VAL A 44 -0.44 5.44 28.19
C VAL A 44 -1.00 4.16 28.82
N ALA A 45 -2.18 4.24 29.46
CA ALA A 45 -2.84 3.10 30.09
C ALA A 45 -3.22 2.02 29.06
N LEU A 46 -3.74 2.42 27.90
CA LEU A 46 -4.02 1.50 26.79
C LEU A 46 -2.75 0.77 26.33
N GLY A 47 -1.67 1.51 26.10
CA GLY A 47 -0.38 0.93 25.70
C GLY A 47 0.17 -0.05 26.74
N GLN A 48 0.01 0.25 28.03
CA GLN A 48 0.38 -0.67 29.11
C GLN A 48 -0.49 -1.95 29.11
N ALA A 49 -1.80 -1.81 28.96
CA ALA A 49 -2.73 -2.95 28.90
C ALA A 49 -2.41 -3.89 27.72
N VAL A 50 -2.12 -3.33 26.54
CA VAL A 50 -1.72 -4.11 25.37
C VAL A 50 -0.39 -4.84 25.60
N ARG A 51 0.60 -4.20 26.24
CA ARG A 51 1.89 -4.83 26.57
C ARG A 51 1.76 -5.95 27.61
N GLN A 52 0.79 -5.85 28.51
CA GLN A 52 0.49 -6.87 29.51
C GLN A 52 -0.40 -7.99 28.97
N ALA A 53 -1.02 -7.80 27.80
CA ALA A 53 -1.82 -8.83 27.16
C ALA A 53 -0.95 -10.07 26.89
N LYS A 54 -1.59 -11.24 26.97
CA LYS A 54 -0.90 -12.52 26.79
C LYS A 54 -0.32 -12.60 25.38
N TYR A 55 1.00 -12.48 25.29
CA TYR A 55 1.71 -12.64 24.03
C TYR A 55 1.76 -14.13 23.68
N HIS A 56 1.11 -14.51 22.58
CA HIS A 56 1.16 -15.88 22.07
C HIS A 56 2.42 -16.07 21.23
N ARG A 57 3.37 -16.87 21.73
CA ARG A 57 4.56 -17.22 20.94
C ARG A 57 4.12 -18.02 19.71
N ALA A 58 4.47 -17.54 18.53
CA ALA A 58 4.25 -18.27 17.29
C ALA A 58 4.98 -19.64 17.35
N PRO A 59 4.32 -20.76 16.99
CA PRO A 59 4.97 -22.07 16.93
C PRO A 59 6.17 -22.07 15.98
N ASP A 60 7.23 -22.81 16.33
CA ASP A 60 8.44 -22.89 15.50
C ASP A 60 8.16 -23.43 14.10
N ALA A 61 7.14 -24.29 13.95
CA ALA A 61 6.68 -24.78 12.65
C ALA A 61 6.13 -23.65 11.75
N LEU A 62 5.41 -22.67 12.31
CA LEU A 62 4.92 -21.51 11.56
C LEU A 62 6.09 -20.61 11.15
N ARG A 63 7.04 -20.37 12.07
CA ARG A 63 8.26 -19.62 11.78
C ARG A 63 9.05 -20.26 10.63
N ALA A 64 9.24 -21.58 10.67
CA ALA A 64 9.95 -22.31 9.63
C ALA A 64 9.25 -22.19 8.26
N ARG A 65 7.91 -22.27 8.22
CA ARG A 65 7.12 -22.08 6.99
C ARG A 65 7.23 -20.67 6.42
N ILE A 66 7.21 -19.65 7.29
CA ILE A 66 7.37 -18.25 6.87
C ILE A 66 8.77 -18.03 6.30
N ILE A 67 9.83 -18.48 6.99
CA ILE A 67 11.22 -18.34 6.52
C ILE A 67 11.41 -19.07 5.19
N ALA A 68 10.86 -20.28 5.04
CA ALA A 68 10.94 -21.03 3.79
C ALA A 68 10.14 -20.40 2.63
N GLY A 69 9.12 -19.58 2.92
CA GLY A 69 8.28 -18.91 1.93
C GLY A 69 8.73 -17.49 1.56
N LEU A 70 9.69 -16.92 2.28
CA LEU A 70 10.26 -15.62 1.94
C LEU A 70 11.22 -15.79 0.74
N PRO A 71 11.18 -14.90 -0.26
CA PRO A 71 12.19 -14.89 -1.31
C PRO A 71 13.58 -14.68 -0.69
N PRO A 72 14.65 -15.22 -1.30
CA PRO A 72 16.00 -14.92 -0.84
C PRO A 72 16.16 -13.41 -0.79
N ALA A 73 16.56 -12.89 0.37
CA ALA A 73 16.83 -11.47 0.50
C ALA A 73 17.85 -11.08 -0.58
N PRO A 74 17.63 -9.99 -1.34
CA PRO A 74 18.67 -9.46 -2.20
C PRO A 74 19.92 -9.24 -1.34
N ASP A 75 21.08 -9.61 -1.87
CA ASP A 75 22.36 -9.51 -1.18
C ASP A 75 22.46 -8.12 -0.53
N ALA A 76 22.28 -8.07 0.79
CA ALA A 76 22.64 -6.88 1.55
C ALA A 76 24.12 -6.60 1.21
N PRO A 77 24.50 -5.35 0.91
CA PRO A 77 25.90 -5.03 0.62
C PRO A 77 26.72 -5.63 1.74
N ARG A 78 27.61 -6.57 1.37
CA ARG A 78 28.44 -7.35 2.29
C ARG A 78 29.00 -6.41 3.34
N ALA A 79 28.37 -6.39 4.52
CA ALA A 79 28.91 -5.72 5.68
C ALA A 79 30.31 -6.31 5.84
N ALA A 80 31.30 -5.42 5.81
CA ALA A 80 32.71 -5.73 5.79
C ALA A 80 33.00 -6.93 6.69
N ARG A 81 33.53 -7.98 6.07
CA ARG A 81 34.01 -9.20 6.71
C ARG A 81 34.90 -8.76 7.86
N ARG A 82 34.40 -8.85 9.10
CA ARG A 82 35.20 -8.59 10.31
C ARG A 82 36.27 -9.68 10.33
N GLU A 83 37.51 -9.27 10.08
CA GLU A 83 38.69 -10.12 10.18
C GLU A 83 38.72 -10.84 11.53
N PRO A 84 38.98 -12.16 11.60
CA PRO A 84 39.16 -12.86 12.85
C PRO A 84 40.38 -12.33 13.60
N GLY A 85 40.18 -12.00 14.87
CA GLY A 85 41.20 -11.46 15.76
C GLY A 85 42.37 -12.44 15.92
N TRP A 86 43.58 -11.90 15.98
CA TRP A 86 44.88 -12.60 16.05
C TRP A 86 45.00 -13.70 17.13
N LEU A 87 44.05 -13.80 18.06
CA LEU A 87 43.97 -14.84 19.10
C LEU A 87 43.53 -16.22 18.57
N GLU A 88 42.82 -16.31 17.43
CA GLU A 88 42.50 -17.61 16.79
C GLU A 88 43.72 -18.23 16.08
N ARG A 89 44.79 -17.45 15.87
CA ARG A 89 46.03 -17.90 15.21
C ARG A 89 46.96 -18.69 16.15
N LEU A 90 46.60 -18.85 17.42
CA LEU A 90 47.43 -19.48 18.47
C LEU A 90 46.99 -20.88 18.91
N GLY A 91 46.09 -21.56 18.19
CA GLY A 91 46.02 -23.03 18.19
C GLY A 91 45.80 -23.73 19.53
N LEU A 92 45.14 -23.10 20.52
CA LEU A 92 44.94 -23.67 21.85
C LEU A 92 43.45 -23.85 22.19
N ARG A 93 42.90 -24.97 21.72
CA ARG A 93 41.83 -25.81 22.30
C ARG A 93 41.72 -27.01 21.37
N GLY A 94 42.10 -28.23 21.72
CA GLY A 94 42.07 -28.89 23.00
C GLY A 94 41.47 -30.27 22.70
N ALA A 95 42.33 -31.26 22.49
CA ALA A 95 41.98 -32.61 22.07
C ALA A 95 41.20 -33.40 23.14
N ARG A 96 40.23 -34.19 22.68
CA ARG A 96 39.67 -35.44 23.28
C ARG A 96 38.85 -36.06 22.14
N GLY A 97 39.20 -37.17 21.51
CA GLY A 97 39.51 -38.51 22.05
C GLY A 97 38.43 -39.46 21.46
N PRO A 98 38.77 -40.50 20.68
CA PRO A 98 37.80 -41.31 19.95
C PRO A 98 37.37 -42.55 20.75
N ALA A 99 36.11 -43.01 20.62
CA ALA A 99 35.74 -44.41 20.84
C ALA A 99 34.27 -44.69 20.49
N GLY A 100 34.06 -45.69 19.63
CA GLY A 100 33.08 -46.77 19.86
C GLY A 100 31.63 -46.53 19.44
N GLY A 101 31.10 -47.44 18.60
CA GLY A 101 29.65 -47.65 18.52
C GLY A 101 29.12 -48.10 17.16
N SER A 102 29.44 -49.31 16.75
CA SER A 102 28.75 -50.04 15.69
C SER A 102 27.28 -50.30 16.03
N ALA A 103 26.34 -49.99 15.13
CA ALA A 103 25.04 -50.68 15.07
C ALA A 103 24.28 -50.38 13.77
N GLY A 104 23.85 -51.43 13.07
CA GLY A 104 22.56 -51.45 12.39
C GLY A 104 22.54 -51.09 10.90
N ALA A 105 23.05 -51.99 10.05
CA ALA A 105 22.60 -52.06 8.67
C ALA A 105 21.15 -52.61 8.63
N LEU A 106 20.19 -51.78 8.21
CA LEU A 106 18.85 -52.20 7.82
C LEU A 106 18.68 -52.03 6.29
N PRO A 107 17.99 -52.97 5.63
CA PRO A 107 17.92 -53.02 4.17
C PRO A 107 17.03 -51.90 3.61
N ARG A 108 17.58 -51.12 2.67
CA ARG A 108 16.83 -50.14 1.88
C ARG A 108 15.87 -50.86 0.93
N PRO A 109 14.56 -50.56 0.92
CA PRO A 109 13.67 -51.05 -0.13
C PRO A 109 14.06 -50.39 -1.46
N ARG A 110 14.31 -51.21 -2.47
CA ARG A 110 14.49 -50.79 -3.86
C ARG A 110 13.14 -50.32 -4.39
N ALA A 111 12.85 -49.01 -4.24
CA ALA A 111 11.80 -48.38 -5.03
C ALA A 111 12.30 -48.31 -6.48
N VAL A 112 11.67 -49.11 -7.34
CA VAL A 112 11.82 -49.03 -8.80
C VAL A 112 11.30 -47.65 -9.22
N ALA A 113 12.21 -46.71 -9.41
CA ALA A 113 11.90 -45.44 -10.05
C ALA A 113 11.80 -45.71 -11.56
N LEU A 114 10.59 -45.63 -12.11
CA LEU A 114 10.39 -45.38 -13.54
C LEU A 114 10.89 -43.95 -13.82
N PRO A 115 12.05 -43.74 -14.45
CA PRO A 115 12.60 -42.42 -14.67
C PRO A 115 12.00 -41.88 -15.95
N GLY A 116 11.11 -40.90 -15.86
CA GLY A 116 10.64 -40.18 -17.04
C GLY A 116 9.43 -39.27 -16.81
N LEU A 117 8.47 -39.71 -15.98
CA LEU A 117 7.22 -38.96 -15.76
C LEU A 117 7.23 -38.06 -14.51
N GLY A 118 8.01 -38.39 -13.48
CA GLY A 118 7.99 -37.66 -12.20
C GLY A 118 8.51 -36.22 -12.27
N TRP A 119 9.49 -35.95 -13.13
CA TRP A 119 10.07 -34.61 -13.29
C TRP A 119 9.13 -33.66 -14.02
N GLY A 120 8.38 -34.17 -15.01
CA GLY A 120 7.37 -33.39 -15.73
C GLY A 120 6.22 -32.95 -14.82
N VAL A 121 5.72 -33.86 -13.97
CA VAL A 121 4.66 -33.54 -13.00
C VAL A 121 5.15 -32.55 -11.94
N ALA A 122 6.37 -32.72 -11.42
CA ALA A 122 6.95 -31.81 -10.44
C ALA A 122 7.15 -30.38 -11.02
N LEU A 123 7.64 -30.28 -12.27
CA LEU A 123 7.81 -29.00 -12.96
C LEU A 123 6.46 -28.31 -13.20
N MET A 124 5.44 -29.06 -13.63
CA MET A 124 4.09 -28.53 -13.84
C MET A 124 3.47 -28.00 -12.53
N ILE A 125 3.63 -28.73 -11.41
CA ILE A 125 3.15 -28.27 -10.10
C ILE A 125 3.91 -27.01 -9.66
N ALA A 126 5.23 -26.94 -9.86
CA ALA A 126 6.02 -25.76 -9.53
C ALA A 126 5.63 -24.53 -10.36
N LEU A 127 5.39 -24.70 -11.67
CA LEU A 127 4.91 -23.64 -12.55
C LEU A 127 3.50 -23.18 -12.16
N ALA A 128 2.59 -24.11 -11.86
CA ALA A 128 1.23 -23.79 -11.41
C ALA A 128 1.24 -23.06 -10.05
N ALA A 129 2.10 -23.49 -9.11
CA ALA A 129 2.27 -22.82 -7.82
C ALA A 129 2.88 -21.42 -7.99
N GLY A 130 3.90 -21.26 -8.85
CA GLY A 130 4.49 -19.96 -9.18
C GLY A 130 3.51 -19.01 -9.86
N ALA A 131 2.74 -19.51 -10.82
CA ALA A 131 1.65 -18.76 -11.45
C ALA A 131 0.56 -18.38 -10.43
N GLY A 132 0.19 -19.29 -9.52
CA GLY A 132 -0.74 -19.03 -8.44
C GLY A 132 -0.25 -17.94 -7.48
N MET A 133 1.02 -17.99 -7.08
CA MET A 133 1.65 -16.99 -6.20
C MET A 133 1.71 -15.61 -6.86
N THR A 134 2.09 -15.53 -8.13
CA THR A 134 2.15 -14.26 -8.87
C THR A 134 0.76 -13.66 -9.04
N LEU A 135 -0.25 -14.45 -9.45
CA LEU A 135 -1.65 -14.00 -9.54
C LEU A 135 -2.21 -13.56 -8.19
N SER A 136 -1.88 -14.27 -7.11
CA SER A 136 -2.30 -13.90 -5.74
C SER A 136 -1.67 -12.59 -5.30
N ALA A 137 -0.37 -12.40 -5.52
CA ALA A 137 0.34 -11.17 -5.20
C ALA A 137 -0.23 -9.97 -5.97
N HIS A 138 -0.55 -10.14 -7.26
CA HIS A 138 -1.20 -9.11 -8.07
C HIS A 138 -2.61 -8.75 -7.57
N ARG A 139 -3.41 -9.74 -7.16
CA ARG A 139 -4.73 -9.48 -6.52
C ARG A 139 -4.56 -8.70 -5.23
N ALA A 140 -3.71 -9.16 -4.31
CA ALA A 140 -3.47 -8.50 -3.04
C ALA A 140 -2.93 -7.06 -3.18
N GLN A 141 -2.19 -6.76 -4.25
CA GLN A 141 -1.78 -5.39 -4.55
C GLN A 141 -2.94 -4.53 -5.08
N THR A 142 -3.82 -5.11 -5.89
CA THR A 142 -5.02 -4.44 -6.39
C THR A 142 -5.97 -4.11 -5.24
N ASP A 143 -6.21 -5.07 -4.35
CA ASP A 143 -7.08 -4.89 -3.17
C ASP A 143 -6.55 -3.77 -2.25
N ARG A 144 -5.23 -3.77 -1.96
CA ARG A 144 -4.60 -2.66 -1.21
C ARG A 144 -4.77 -1.31 -1.90
N THR A 145 -4.66 -1.26 -3.22
CA THR A 145 -4.84 0.00 -3.98
C THR A 145 -6.30 0.46 -3.89
N VAL A 146 -7.26 -0.46 -3.98
CA VAL A 146 -8.69 -0.17 -3.81
C VAL A 146 -8.96 0.40 -2.42
N ASP A 147 -8.43 -0.21 -1.37
CA ASP A 147 -8.60 0.27 0.01
C ASP A 147 -8.02 1.68 0.20
N GLU A 148 -6.84 1.96 -0.35
CA GLU A 148 -6.22 3.29 -0.31
C GLU A 148 -7.04 4.35 -1.06
N LEU A 149 -7.58 4.01 -2.24
CA LEU A 149 -8.41 4.91 -3.03
C LEU A 149 -9.74 5.22 -2.33
N VAL A 150 -10.37 4.22 -1.74
CA VAL A 150 -11.58 4.41 -0.92
C VAL A 150 -11.28 5.26 0.31
N ALA A 151 -10.16 4.99 1.00
CA ALA A 151 -9.75 5.78 2.16
C ALA A 151 -9.46 7.25 1.80
N SER A 152 -8.81 7.51 0.66
CA SER A 152 -8.61 8.86 0.12
C SER A 152 -9.95 9.55 -0.16
N HIS A 153 -10.88 8.87 -0.86
CA HIS A 153 -12.20 9.41 -1.18
C HIS A 153 -13.01 9.78 0.07
N VAL A 154 -13.07 8.87 1.05
CA VAL A 154 -13.78 9.10 2.32
C VAL A 154 -13.13 10.25 3.11
N ARG A 155 -11.80 10.27 3.20
CA ARG A 155 -11.07 11.34 3.90
C ARG A 155 -11.34 12.70 3.27
N ALA A 156 -11.32 12.78 1.94
CA ALA A 156 -11.64 14.00 1.22
C ALA A 156 -13.03 14.47 1.62
N GLY A 157 -14.08 13.67 1.37
CA GLY A 157 -15.47 14.05 1.64
C GLY A 157 -15.78 14.42 3.10
N LEU A 158 -15.11 13.80 4.08
CA LEU A 158 -15.27 14.16 5.49
C LEU A 158 -14.60 15.49 5.87
N SER A 159 -13.52 15.86 5.17
CA SER A 159 -12.70 17.02 5.53
C SER A 159 -13.23 18.36 5.01
N ALA A 160 -14.23 18.34 4.11
CA ALA A 160 -14.69 19.50 3.34
C ALA A 160 -13.55 20.27 2.61
N ARG A 161 -12.36 19.65 2.50
CA ARG A 161 -11.19 20.09 1.72
C ARG A 161 -11.02 19.16 0.51
N ASP A 162 -12.13 18.85 -0.15
CA ASP A 162 -12.20 17.87 -1.24
C ASP A 162 -11.42 18.34 -2.48
N ILE A 163 -11.15 19.65 -2.56
CA ILE A 163 -10.67 20.34 -3.75
C ILE A 163 -9.61 21.36 -3.36
N ASP A 164 -8.39 21.20 -3.86
CA ASP A 164 -7.30 22.17 -3.67
C ASP A 164 -7.39 23.34 -4.66
N VAL A 165 -8.00 23.11 -5.83
CA VAL A 165 -8.34 24.14 -6.82
C VAL A 165 -9.78 24.03 -7.21
N ILE A 166 -10.57 24.96 -6.67
CA ILE A 166 -11.98 25.08 -7.00
C ILE A 166 -12.08 25.85 -8.32
N SER A 167 -12.13 25.12 -9.43
CA SER A 167 -12.41 25.69 -10.75
C SER A 167 -13.12 24.67 -11.62
N THR A 168 -14.21 25.11 -12.25
CA THR A 168 -14.93 24.37 -13.28
C THR A 168 -14.23 24.46 -14.64
N ASP A 169 -13.23 25.35 -14.77
CA ASP A 169 -12.49 25.58 -16.00
C ASP A 169 -11.19 24.75 -16.04
N ARG A 170 -11.09 23.90 -17.06
CA ARG A 170 -9.89 23.12 -17.39
C ARG A 170 -8.63 23.98 -17.55
N HIS A 171 -8.78 25.24 -17.97
CA HIS A 171 -7.67 26.18 -18.17
C HIS A 171 -7.12 26.75 -16.86
N THR A 172 -7.81 26.56 -15.72
CA THR A 172 -7.27 26.82 -14.38
C THR A 172 -6.65 25.58 -13.75
N VAL A 173 -7.29 24.42 -13.93
CA VAL A 173 -6.90 23.17 -13.26
C VAL A 173 -5.62 22.57 -13.86
N LYS A 174 -5.47 22.56 -15.20
CA LYS A 174 -4.26 22.00 -15.85
C LYS A 174 -2.98 22.73 -15.44
N PRO A 175 -2.89 24.08 -15.50
CA PRO A 175 -1.68 24.78 -15.09
C PRO A 175 -1.38 24.63 -13.60
N TRP A 176 -2.37 24.46 -12.73
CA TRP A 176 -2.12 24.28 -11.31
C TRP A 176 -1.37 22.99 -10.98
N PHE A 177 -1.59 21.92 -11.75
CA PHE A 177 -0.84 20.67 -11.60
C PHE A 177 0.61 20.78 -12.07
N ASN A 178 0.94 21.76 -12.93
CA ASN A 178 2.30 21.93 -13.43
C ASN A 178 3.27 22.28 -12.28
N GLY A 179 4.36 21.51 -12.17
CA GLY A 179 5.36 21.67 -11.12
C GLY A 179 5.03 21.00 -9.78
N ARG A 180 3.79 20.48 -9.60
CA ARG A 180 3.39 19.69 -8.42
C ARG A 180 3.47 18.18 -8.67
N LEU A 181 3.28 17.78 -9.93
CA LEU A 181 3.38 16.42 -10.44
C LEU A 181 4.47 16.31 -11.51
N ASP A 182 4.98 15.10 -11.68
CA ASP A 182 5.92 14.69 -12.74
C ASP A 182 5.24 14.49 -14.10
N TYR A 183 3.93 14.75 -14.20
CA TYR A 183 3.12 14.65 -15.41
C TYR A 183 1.93 15.62 -15.34
N THR A 184 1.31 15.89 -16.49
CA THR A 184 0.11 16.71 -16.60
C THR A 184 -1.11 15.83 -16.88
N PRO A 185 -2.11 15.75 -15.96
CA PRO A 185 -3.30 14.96 -16.20
C PRO A 185 -4.19 15.60 -17.30
N PRO A 186 -4.77 14.80 -18.21
CA PRO A 186 -5.77 15.29 -19.15
C PRO A 186 -7.07 15.66 -18.41
N VAL A 187 -7.35 16.95 -18.31
CA VAL A 187 -8.65 17.45 -17.82
C VAL A 187 -9.62 17.60 -18.99
N VAL A 188 -10.79 16.97 -18.88
CA VAL A 188 -11.83 16.89 -19.91
C VAL A 188 -13.11 17.53 -19.36
N ASP A 189 -13.76 18.35 -20.18
CA ASP A 189 -15.07 18.88 -19.83
C ASP A 189 -16.16 17.87 -20.23
N LEU A 190 -16.92 17.40 -19.23
CA LEU A 190 -17.99 16.43 -19.34
C LEU A 190 -19.35 17.01 -18.93
N THR A 191 -19.45 18.34 -18.83
CA THR A 191 -20.67 19.05 -18.39
C THR A 191 -21.86 18.72 -19.30
N ALA A 192 -21.64 18.58 -20.60
CA ALA A 192 -22.67 18.19 -21.57
C ALA A 192 -23.29 16.80 -21.29
N SER A 193 -22.56 15.93 -20.59
CA SER A 193 -23.02 14.60 -20.19
C SER A 193 -23.53 14.57 -18.73
N GLY A 194 -23.66 15.73 -18.08
CA GLY A 194 -24.13 15.85 -16.70
C GLY A 194 -23.06 15.71 -15.61
N PHE A 195 -21.79 15.55 -16.00
CA PHE A 195 -20.66 15.44 -15.08
C PHE A 195 -19.89 16.75 -15.04
N VAL A 196 -20.15 17.56 -14.02
CA VAL A 196 -19.53 18.88 -13.89
C VAL A 196 -18.18 18.73 -13.20
N LEU A 197 -17.11 19.26 -13.80
CA LEU A 197 -15.82 19.34 -13.14
C LEU A 197 -15.92 20.35 -11.98
N ALA A 198 -15.69 19.92 -10.75
CA ALA A 198 -15.67 20.82 -9.59
C ALA A 198 -14.25 21.37 -9.32
N GLY A 199 -13.22 20.63 -9.73
CA GLY A 199 -11.84 21.04 -9.56
C GLY A 199 -10.85 19.89 -9.58
N GLY A 200 -9.72 20.10 -8.93
CA GLY A 200 -8.70 19.07 -8.72
C GLY A 200 -8.04 19.17 -7.36
N ARG A 201 -7.45 18.05 -6.92
CA ARG A 201 -6.59 17.96 -5.75
C ARG A 201 -5.38 17.07 -6.02
N LEU A 202 -4.38 17.16 -5.15
CA LEU A 202 -3.23 16.28 -5.16
C LEU A 202 -3.31 15.33 -3.96
N ASP A 203 -3.20 14.03 -4.20
CA ASP A 203 -3.21 13.02 -3.14
C ASP A 203 -2.04 12.04 -3.26
N TYR A 204 -1.89 11.15 -2.28
CA TYR A 204 -0.89 10.11 -2.23
C TYR A 204 -1.55 8.74 -2.21
N VAL A 205 -1.28 7.92 -3.22
CA VAL A 205 -1.72 6.52 -3.31
C VAL A 205 -0.49 5.68 -3.61
N GLY A 206 -0.24 4.62 -2.83
CA GLY A 206 0.94 3.77 -2.95
C GLY A 206 2.27 4.54 -2.88
N GLN A 207 2.35 5.52 -1.98
CA GLN A 207 3.52 6.40 -1.79
C GLN A 207 3.88 7.26 -3.00
N ARG A 208 2.98 7.40 -3.97
CA ARG A 208 3.17 8.27 -5.15
C ARG A 208 2.13 9.36 -5.18
N ARG A 209 2.55 10.57 -5.56
CA ARG A 209 1.66 11.70 -5.82
C ARG A 209 0.78 11.40 -7.03
N ILE A 210 -0.52 11.55 -6.87
CA ILE A 210 -1.50 11.32 -7.92
C ILE A 210 -2.40 12.54 -8.10
N ALA A 211 -2.72 12.86 -9.35
CA ALA A 211 -3.74 13.84 -9.65
C ALA A 211 -5.11 13.25 -9.35
N VAL A 212 -5.94 13.98 -8.62
CA VAL A 212 -7.36 13.65 -8.47
C VAL A 212 -8.20 14.77 -9.08
N LEU A 213 -9.02 14.41 -10.06
CA LEU A 213 -10.01 15.30 -10.66
C LEU A 213 -11.35 15.03 -10.00
N VAL A 214 -11.98 16.07 -9.49
CA VAL A 214 -13.23 15.95 -8.74
C VAL A 214 -14.37 16.34 -9.65
N TYR A 215 -15.22 15.38 -10.00
CA TYR A 215 -16.45 15.62 -10.75
C TYR A 215 -17.65 15.50 -9.83
N ARG A 216 -18.73 16.21 -10.18
CA ARG A 216 -20.02 16.11 -9.51
C ARG A 216 -21.05 15.55 -10.48
N TYR A 217 -21.78 14.56 -10.01
CA TYR A 217 -22.95 14.00 -10.69
C TYR A 217 -24.15 14.09 -9.76
N ARG A 218 -25.04 15.05 -10.02
CA ARG A 218 -26.17 15.38 -9.13
C ARG A 218 -25.63 15.75 -7.74
N GLN A 219 -25.90 14.94 -6.71
CA GLN A 219 -25.38 15.13 -5.35
C GLN A 219 -24.13 14.27 -5.06
N HIS A 220 -23.77 13.35 -5.95
CA HIS A 220 -22.65 12.43 -5.77
C HIS A 220 -21.34 13.05 -6.24
N VAL A 221 -20.27 12.74 -5.52
CA VAL A 221 -18.91 13.13 -5.87
C VAL A 221 -18.23 11.94 -6.55
N ILE A 222 -17.56 12.22 -7.66
CA ILE A 222 -16.77 11.24 -8.40
C ILE A 222 -15.32 11.71 -8.37
N ASP A 223 -14.50 11.01 -7.60
CA ASP A 223 -13.07 11.26 -7.54
C ASP A 223 -12.35 10.42 -8.59
N VAL A 224 -11.66 11.09 -9.50
CA VAL A 224 -10.99 10.45 -10.63
C VAL A 224 -9.50 10.62 -10.49
N TYR A 225 -8.83 9.54 -10.11
CA TYR A 225 -7.39 9.45 -9.94
C TYR A 225 -6.74 9.12 -11.27
N VAL A 226 -5.84 9.98 -11.71
CA VAL A 226 -5.20 9.89 -13.03
C VAL A 226 -3.70 9.80 -12.85
N ARG A 227 -3.08 8.81 -13.48
CA ARG A 227 -1.62 8.65 -13.50
C ARG A 227 -1.13 8.13 -14.84
N PRO A 228 0.15 8.32 -15.20
CA PRO A 228 0.72 7.66 -16.38
C PRO A 228 0.58 6.15 -16.29
N ALA A 229 0.23 5.50 -17.39
CA ALA A 229 0.25 4.05 -17.48
C ALA A 229 1.67 3.55 -17.20
N GLY A 230 1.81 2.55 -16.34
CA GLY A 230 3.11 1.96 -16.02
C GLY A 230 3.74 1.30 -17.25
N GLN A 231 5.08 1.16 -17.25
CA GLN A 231 5.78 0.30 -18.21
C GLN A 231 5.47 -1.17 -17.87
N GLY A 232 4.37 -1.68 -18.40
CA GLY A 232 3.86 -3.02 -18.15
C GLY A 232 2.71 -3.33 -19.10
N ALA A 233 2.22 -4.57 -19.10
CA ALA A 233 1.04 -4.93 -19.87
C ALA A 233 -0.13 -4.02 -19.48
N ALA A 234 -0.86 -3.51 -20.48
CA ALA A 234 -2.07 -2.74 -20.28
C ALA A 234 -2.96 -3.51 -19.31
N SER A 235 -3.34 -2.86 -18.23
CA SER A 235 -4.03 -3.57 -17.18
C SER A 235 -5.49 -3.74 -17.58
N THR A 236 -6.05 -4.94 -17.36
CA THR A 236 -7.43 -5.22 -17.76
C THR A 236 -8.39 -4.27 -17.04
N PRO A 237 -9.42 -3.75 -17.75
CA PRO A 237 -10.48 -2.98 -17.12
C PRO A 237 -11.05 -3.72 -15.92
N PHE A 238 -11.25 -3.00 -14.83
CA PHE A 238 -11.62 -3.57 -13.54
C PHE A 238 -12.68 -2.70 -12.89
N ALA A 239 -13.87 -3.26 -12.70
CA ALA A 239 -14.95 -2.63 -11.95
C ALA A 239 -15.29 -3.49 -10.73
N THR A 240 -15.46 -2.85 -9.58
CA THR A 240 -15.83 -3.51 -8.33
C THR A 240 -16.62 -2.56 -7.43
N VAL A 241 -17.22 -3.11 -6.38
CA VAL A 241 -17.82 -2.33 -5.29
C VAL A 241 -17.10 -2.73 -4.01
N SER A 242 -16.60 -1.75 -3.27
CA SER A 242 -15.92 -1.94 -1.99
C SER A 242 -16.41 -0.93 -0.96
N GLN A 243 -16.76 -1.39 0.24
CA GLN A 243 -17.24 -0.54 1.35
C GLN A 243 -18.42 0.40 0.97
N GLY A 244 -19.27 -0.03 0.02
CA GLY A 244 -20.39 0.78 -0.47
C GLY A 244 -20.03 1.82 -1.54
N TYR A 245 -18.76 1.90 -1.95
CA TYR A 245 -18.29 2.76 -3.03
C TYR A 245 -18.08 1.95 -4.30
N SER A 246 -18.51 2.52 -5.42
CA SER A 246 -18.28 1.97 -6.75
C SER A 246 -16.91 2.40 -7.25
N LEU A 247 -16.13 1.44 -7.75
CA LEU A 247 -14.82 1.68 -8.35
C LEU A 247 -14.77 1.15 -9.77
N ASP A 248 -14.15 1.92 -10.67
CA ASP A 248 -13.80 1.46 -12.02
C ASP A 248 -12.37 1.90 -12.32
N ARG A 249 -11.68 1.08 -13.09
CA ARG A 249 -10.31 1.27 -13.54
C ARG A 249 -10.18 0.92 -15.00
N TRP A 250 -9.55 1.80 -15.75
CA TRP A 250 -9.27 1.60 -17.16
C TRP A 250 -8.01 2.35 -17.57
N ASP A 251 -7.46 1.98 -18.73
CA ASP A 251 -6.35 2.68 -19.35
C ASP A 251 -6.86 3.41 -20.59
N ALA A 252 -6.59 4.71 -20.70
CA ALA A 252 -6.99 5.56 -21.83
C ALA A 252 -6.03 6.74 -22.00
N ALA A 253 -5.74 7.10 -23.26
CA ALA A 253 -4.85 8.21 -23.62
C ALA A 253 -3.46 8.16 -22.94
N GLY A 254 -2.89 6.96 -22.76
CA GLY A 254 -1.58 6.76 -22.12
C GLY A 254 -1.60 6.91 -20.58
N MET A 255 -2.78 7.04 -19.98
CA MET A 255 -2.98 7.19 -18.54
C MET A 255 -3.77 6.00 -18.00
N THR A 256 -3.48 5.59 -16.77
CA THR A 256 -4.35 4.74 -15.96
C THR A 256 -5.28 5.63 -15.15
N TRP A 257 -6.57 5.34 -15.27
CA TRP A 257 -7.65 6.03 -14.59
C TRP A 257 -8.24 5.10 -13.54
N TRP A 258 -8.52 5.68 -12.38
CA TRP A 258 -9.38 5.09 -11.36
C TRP A 258 -10.46 6.08 -11.02
N ALA A 259 -11.69 5.65 -10.92
CA ALA A 259 -12.77 6.48 -10.42
C ALA A 259 -13.44 5.83 -9.21
N VAL A 260 -13.73 6.63 -8.19
CA VAL A 260 -14.39 6.23 -6.96
C VAL A 260 -15.58 7.14 -6.72
N THR A 261 -16.73 6.56 -6.40
CA THR A 261 -17.95 7.31 -6.09
C THR A 261 -18.86 6.53 -5.16
N ASP A 262 -19.69 7.24 -4.42
CA ASP A 262 -20.83 6.73 -3.65
C ASP A 262 -22.07 6.46 -4.53
N ALA A 263 -22.02 6.84 -5.81
CA ALA A 263 -23.09 6.57 -6.77
C ALA A 263 -23.15 5.08 -7.20
N GLU A 264 -24.29 4.71 -7.80
CA GLU A 264 -24.51 3.37 -8.36
C GLU A 264 -23.48 3.06 -9.48
N PRO A 265 -23.04 1.79 -9.64
CA PRO A 265 -22.07 1.41 -10.67
C PRO A 265 -22.45 1.80 -12.10
N SER A 266 -23.76 1.92 -12.38
CA SER A 266 -24.30 2.40 -13.67
C SER A 266 -23.88 3.84 -13.98
N ALA A 267 -23.81 4.71 -12.98
CA ALA A 267 -23.37 6.09 -13.13
C ALA A 267 -21.87 6.16 -13.48
N LEU A 268 -21.07 5.28 -12.88
CA LEU A 268 -19.63 5.19 -13.16
C LEU A 268 -19.35 4.67 -14.57
N ALA A 269 -20.13 3.69 -15.03
CA ALA A 269 -20.08 3.20 -16.41
C ALA A 269 -20.46 4.31 -17.43
N ALA A 270 -21.49 5.11 -17.13
CA ALA A 270 -21.88 6.25 -17.94
C ALA A 270 -20.80 7.34 -17.96
N PHE A 271 -20.19 7.64 -16.81
CA PHE A 271 -19.05 8.56 -16.71
C PHE A 271 -17.89 8.12 -17.61
N ARG A 272 -17.49 6.85 -17.50
CA ARG A 272 -16.41 6.29 -18.32
C ARG A 272 -16.71 6.38 -19.81
N SER A 273 -17.93 6.04 -20.22
CA SER A 273 -18.33 6.13 -21.64
C SER A 273 -18.26 7.57 -22.15
N ALA A 274 -18.69 8.55 -21.35
CA ALA A 274 -18.59 9.97 -21.69
C ALA A 274 -17.12 10.44 -21.79
N LEU A 275 -16.27 10.00 -20.86
CA LEU A 275 -14.84 10.31 -20.88
C LEU A 275 -14.15 9.70 -22.09
N ASP A 276 -14.35 8.42 -22.36
CA ASP A 276 -13.73 7.70 -23.49
C ASP A 276 -14.15 8.32 -24.82
N ALA A 277 -15.42 8.72 -24.96
CA ALA A 277 -15.91 9.42 -26.15
C ALA A 277 -15.18 10.77 -26.38
N ARG A 278 -14.87 11.52 -25.32
CA ARG A 278 -14.15 12.78 -25.41
C ARG A 278 -12.64 12.60 -25.59
N LEU A 279 -12.05 11.57 -25.00
CA LEU A 279 -10.63 11.25 -25.17
C LEU A 279 -10.34 10.69 -26.57
N GLY A 280 -11.31 9.98 -27.17
CA GLY A 280 -11.22 9.44 -28.53
C GLY A 280 -11.61 10.44 -29.64
N ALA A 281 -12.26 11.56 -29.31
CA ALA A 281 -12.60 12.59 -30.29
C ALA A 281 -11.33 13.34 -30.76
N PRO A 282 -11.16 13.63 -32.06
CA PRO A 282 -10.07 14.46 -32.54
C PRO A 282 -10.15 15.84 -31.88
N ARG A 283 -9.03 16.32 -31.35
CA ARG A 283 -8.92 17.60 -30.65
C ARG A 283 -9.13 18.73 -31.67
N ILE A 284 -10.34 19.27 -31.74
CA ILE A 284 -10.60 20.53 -32.44
C ILE A 284 -10.24 21.63 -31.45
N GLU A 285 -9.06 22.23 -31.65
CA GLU A 285 -8.60 23.44 -30.95
C GLU A 285 -9.43 24.66 -31.34
#